data_AF-A0A1G1XBI6-F1
#
_entry.id   AF-A0A1G1XBI6-F1
#
_cell.length_a   1.000
_cell.length_b   1.000
_cell.length_c   1.000
_cell.angle_alpha   90.00
_cell.angle_beta   90.00
_cell.angle_gamma   90.00
#
_symmetry.space_group_name_H-M   'P 1'
#
loop_
_entity.id
_entity.type
_entity.pdbx_description
1 polymer ?
#
loop_
_entity_poly.entity_id
_entity_poly.type
_entity_poly.pdbx_seq_one_letter_code
_entity_poly.pdbx_strand_id
1 'polypeptide(L)' 'MTKSEKKFDFTKGYDELEEIVKDFESRELDLEKDLPKFEQGLKLAGQLQERLKEIENTVQEIEKTYS' A
#
# COMPACT_ATOMS: atom_id res chain seq x y z
N MET A 1 9.37 -9.83 -25.47
CA MET A 1 8.01 -9.48 -25.00
C MET A 1 8.17 -8.86 -23.63
N THR A 2 8.18 -7.53 -23.54
CA THR A 2 8.40 -6.79 -22.28
C THR A 2 7.09 -6.77 -21.51
N LYS A 3 6.96 -7.66 -20.52
CA LYS A 3 5.85 -7.66 -19.57
C LYS A 3 5.99 -6.37 -18.76
N SER A 4 5.23 -5.34 -19.11
CA SER A 4 5.12 -4.11 -18.34
C SER A 4 4.66 -4.51 -16.94
N GLU A 5 5.59 -4.54 -15.98
CA GLU A 5 5.23 -4.66 -14.58
C GLU A 5 4.30 -3.50 -14.26
N LYS A 6 3.03 -3.81 -13.99
CA LYS A 6 2.07 -2.80 -13.57
C LYS A 6 2.61 -2.20 -12.28
N LYS A 7 3.10 -0.96 -12.34
CA LYS A 7 3.42 -0.18 -11.13
C LYS A 7 2.22 -0.27 -10.19
N PHE A 8 2.51 -0.54 -8.93
CA PHE A 8 1.52 -0.54 -7.88
C PHE A 8 0.78 0.81 -7.85
N ASP A 9 -0.56 0.74 -7.86
CA ASP A 9 -1.42 1.91 -7.83
C ASP A 9 -1.67 2.28 -6.37
N PHE A 10 -1.05 3.38 -5.94
CA PHE A 10 -1.08 3.83 -4.54
C PHE A 10 -2.52 4.08 -4.06
N THR A 11 -3.33 4.77 -4.86
CA THR A 11 -4.70 5.13 -4.46
C THR A 11 -5.53 3.88 -4.27
N LYS A 12 -5.48 2.94 -5.25
CA LYS A 12 -6.21 1.68 -5.12
C LYS A 12 -5.77 0.86 -3.91
N GLY A 13 -4.47 0.76 -3.66
CA GLY A 13 -3.95 0.02 -2.52
C GLY A 13 -4.30 0.67 -1.18
N TYR A 14 -4.38 1.99 -1.14
CA TYR A 14 -4.78 2.75 0.04
C TYR A 14 -6.26 2.55 0.34
N ASP A 15 -7.13 2.68 -0.67
CA ASP A 15 -8.57 2.44 -0.55
C ASP A 15 -8.83 1.00 -0.04
N GLU A 16 -8.11 0.01 -0.58
CA GLU A 16 -8.24 -1.39 -0.15
C GLU A 16 -7.80 -1.58 1.31
N LEU A 17 -6.74 -0.90 1.75
CA LEU A 17 -6.28 -0.94 3.14
C LEU A 17 -7.31 -0.28 4.08
N GLU A 18 -7.91 0.84 3.69
CA GLU A 18 -8.97 1.48 4.47
C GLU A 18 -10.20 0.58 4.65
N GLU A 19 -10.60 -0.14 3.60
CA GLU A 19 -11.73 -1.08 3.70
C GLU A 19 -11.43 -2.25 4.65
N ILE A 20 -10.19 -2.77 4.66
CA ILE A 20 -9.78 -3.78 5.64
C ILE A 20 -9.86 -3.24 7.07
N VAL A 21 -9.38 -2.02 7.30
CA VAL A 21 -9.43 -1.38 8.62
C VAL A 21 -10.89 -1.16 9.06
N LYS A 22 -11.75 -0.62 8.19
CA LYS A 22 -13.18 -0.44 8.48
C LYS A 22 -13.86 -1.75 8.82
N ASP A 23 -13.55 -2.83 8.10
CA ASP A 23 -14.10 -4.15 8.40
C ASP A 23 -13.69 -4.60 9.82
N PHE A 24 -12.42 -4.42 10.21
CA PHE A 24 -11.95 -4.74 11.57
C PHE A 24 -12.56 -3.86 12.67
N GLU A 25 -12.89 -2.60 12.38
CA GLU A 25 -13.55 -1.70 13.33
C GLU A 25 -15.06 -1.94 13.45
N SER A 26 -15.70 -2.46 12.40
CA SER A 26 -17.16 -2.58 12.31
C SER A 26 -17.76 -3.78 13.05
N ARG A 27 -16.95 -4.77 13.44
CA ARG A 27 -17.41 -6.02 14.04
C ARG A 27 -16.42 -6.59 15.05
N GLU A 28 -16.87 -7.59 15.81
CA GLU A 28 -15.97 -8.40 16.61
C GLU A 28 -15.02 -9.23 15.73
N LEU A 29 -13.77 -9.33 16.16
CA LEU A 29 -12.71 -10.06 15.49
C LEU A 29 -12.96 -11.58 15.59
N ASP A 30 -12.89 -12.25 14.45
CA ASP A 30 -12.88 -13.70 14.33
C ASP A 30 -11.48 -14.11 13.84
N LEU A 31 -10.64 -14.59 14.76
CA LEU A 31 -9.23 -14.88 14.53
C LEU A 31 -8.97 -15.79 13.32
N GLU A 32 -9.82 -16.79 13.06
CA GLU A 32 -9.63 -17.72 11.96
C GLU A 32 -10.00 -17.10 10.60
N LYS A 33 -11.03 -16.23 10.59
CA LYS A 33 -11.47 -15.55 9.35
C LYS A 33 -10.66 -14.29 9.05
N ASP A 34 -10.07 -13.67 10.06
CA ASP A 34 -9.45 -12.35 9.96
C ASP A 34 -7.94 -12.42 9.73
N LEU A 35 -7.30 -13.54 10.05
CA LEU A 35 -5.87 -13.75 9.80
C LEU A 35 -5.46 -13.51 8.34
N PRO A 36 -6.20 -13.99 7.31
CA PRO A 36 -5.87 -13.70 5.92
C PRO A 36 -6.00 -12.21 5.56
N LYS A 37 -7.03 -11.52 6.10
CA LYS A 37 -7.21 -10.08 5.90
C LYS A 37 -6.10 -9.27 6.56
N PHE A 38 -5.63 -9.74 7.71
CA PHE A 38 -4.51 -9.13 8.43
C PHE A 38 -3.21 -9.25 7.63
N GLU A 39 -2.91 -10.43 7.10
CA GLU A 39 -1.76 -10.63 6.20
C GLU A 39 -1.85 -9.75 4.95
N GLN A 40 -3.04 -9.65 4.34
CA GLN A 40 -3.29 -8.78 3.20
C GLN A 40 -3.08 -7.30 3.54
N GLY A 41 -3.60 -6.85 4.69
CA GLY A 41 -3.40 -5.48 5.19
C GLY A 41 -1.92 -5.15 5.40
N LEU A 42 -1.15 -6.07 6.00
CA LEU A 42 0.31 -5.88 6.17
C LEU A 42 1.03 -5.81 4.83
N LYS A 43 0.64 -6.64 3.86
CA LYS A 43 1.23 -6.61 2.52
C LYS A 43 0.93 -5.29 1.81
N LEU A 44 -0.32 -4.82 1.84
CA LEU A 44 -0.72 -3.53 1.27
C LEU A 44 0.04 -2.38 1.90
N ALA A 45 0.14 -2.37 3.23
CA ALA A 45 0.90 -1.35 3.95
C ALA A 45 2.38 -1.31 3.50
N GLY A 46 3.03 -2.47 3.35
CA GLY A 46 4.39 -2.55 2.84
C GLY A 46 4.53 -1.99 1.41
N GLN A 47 3.60 -2.33 0.51
CA GLN A 47 3.60 -1.83 -0.86
C GLN A 47 3.37 -0.31 -0.94
N LEU A 48 2.48 0.22 -0.09
CA LEU A 48 2.23 1.66 0.03
C LEU A 48 3.49 2.40 0.51
N GLN A 49 4.17 1.87 1.53
CA GLN A 49 5.42 2.44 2.05
C GLN A 49 6.53 2.44 1.00
N GLU A 50 6.70 1.34 0.25
CA GLU A 50 7.67 1.26 -0.84
C GLU A 50 7.37 2.31 -1.90
N ARG A 51 6.11 2.44 -2.31
CA ARG A 51 5.69 3.41 -3.31
C ARG A 51 5.89 4.87 -2.86
N LEU A 52 5.65 5.17 -1.58
CA LEU A 52 5.93 6.50 -1.01
C LEU A 52 7.43 6.81 -1.05
N LYS A 53 8.27 5.83 -0.70
CA LYS A 53 9.72 5.98 -0.74
C LYS A 53 10.25 6.23 -2.16
N GLU A 54 9.69 5.56 -3.17
CA GLU A 54 10.03 5.84 -4.58
C GLU A 54 9.71 7.29 -4.96
N ILE A 55 8.55 7.79 -4.53
CA ILE A 55 8.11 9.16 -4.80
C ILE A 55 9.03 10.16 -4.07
N GLU A 56 9.35 9.90 -2.80
CA GLU A 56 10.27 10.73 -2.01
C GLU A 56 11.64 10.85 -2.67
N ASN A 57 12.22 9.72 -3.11
CA ASN A 57 13.49 9.72 -3.83
C ASN A 57 13.41 10.56 -5.12
N THR A 58 12.30 10.44 -5.87
CA THR A 58 12.07 11.21 -7.09
C THR A 58 12.02 12.71 -6.79
N VAL A 59 11.34 13.12 -5.71
CA VAL A 59 11.28 14.52 -5.28
C VAL A 59 12.67 15.03 -4.90
N GLN A 60 13.45 14.26 -4.12
CA GLN A 60 14.81 14.64 -3.74
C GLN A 60 15.75 14.79 -4.94
N GLU A 61 15.61 13.94 -5.97
CA GLU A 61 16.38 14.08 -7.22
C GLU A 61 16.01 15.35 -7.98
N ILE A 62 14.72 15.67 -8.04
CA ILE A 62 14.23 16.92 -8.64
C ILE A 62 14.82 18.11 -7.89
N GLU A 63 14.70 18.15 -6.56
CA GLU A 63 15.25 19.24 -5.73
C GLU A 63 16.75 19.46 -5.98
N LYS A 64 17.55 18.38 -5.99
CA LYS A 64 19.00 18.45 -6.28
C LYS A 64 19.31 18.96 -7.69
N THR A 65 18.42 18.72 -8.64
CA THR A 65 18.62 19.13 -10.05
C THR A 65 18.36 20.63 -10.24
N TYR A 66 17.48 21.21 -9.42
CA TYR A 66 17.07 22.61 -9.52
C TYR A 66 17.59 23.52 -8.37
N SER A 67 18.35 22.95 -7.43
CA SER A 67 19.12 23.68 -6.39
C SER A 67 20.47 24.14 -6.92
#